data_AF-A0A934C6A5-F1
#
_entry.id   AF-A0A934C6A5-F1
#
_cell.length_a   1.000
_cell.length_b   1.000
_cell.length_c   1.000
_cell.angle_alpha   90.00
_cell.angle_beta   90.00
_cell.angle_gamma   90.00
#
_symmetry.space_group_name_H-M   'P 1'
#
loop_
_entity.id
_entity.type
_entity.pdbx_description
1 polymer ?
#
loop_
_entity_poly.entity_id
_entity_poly.type
_entity_poly.pdbx_seq_one_letter_code
_entity_poly.pdbx_strand_id
1 'polypeptide(L)'
;MDSPERDFPLLVTAIVRRFLAQNDHPAPGEAELLALAGRLRDIVTERGLPRALGPEEPGEPGGLPEPECAPLAARVAGSAASPLVAEAARQLVKACFQPEFRICRDSYREPGRDGLCRRQQVERVRSRISGAHCIDCPHWVALEAPAHADLLGQSWIGDRRDWEQHSALFLPEDFRALRRWLHAAARR
;
A
#
# COMPACT_ATOMS: atom_id res chain seq x y z
N MET A 1 -24.64 -2.44 8.89
CA MET A 1 -23.63 -1.42 8.51
C MET A 1 -22.43 -1.65 9.40
N ASP A 2 -21.46 -2.41 8.91
CA ASP A 2 -20.23 -2.68 9.65
C ASP A 2 -19.50 -1.36 9.89
N SER A 3 -19.12 -1.13 11.15
CA SER A 3 -18.41 0.10 11.51
C SER A 3 -17.05 0.09 10.81
N PRO A 4 -16.67 1.18 10.13
CA PRO A 4 -15.35 1.36 9.54
C PRO A 4 -14.20 1.05 10.52
N GLU A 5 -14.43 1.19 11.82
CA GLU A 5 -13.47 0.87 12.87
C GLU A 5 -13.15 -0.62 13.01
N ARG A 6 -14.04 -1.51 12.57
CA ARG A 6 -13.81 -2.97 12.57
C ARG A 6 -13.00 -3.43 11.36
N ASP A 7 -12.99 -2.62 10.29
CA ASP A 7 -12.38 -3.01 9.01
C ASP A 7 -10.87 -2.81 9.00
N PHE A 8 -10.34 -1.81 9.71
CA PHE A 8 -8.91 -1.49 9.65
C PHE A 8 -8.02 -2.67 10.06
N PRO A 9 -8.24 -3.35 11.22
CA PRO A 9 -7.41 -4.49 11.57
C PRO A 9 -7.51 -5.63 10.56
N LEU A 10 -8.70 -5.92 10.04
CA LEU A 10 -8.92 -6.96 9.04
C LEU A 10 -8.17 -6.69 7.74
N LEU A 11 -8.15 -5.44 7.28
CA LEU A 11 -7.40 -5.03 6.09
C LEU A 11 -5.90 -5.19 6.30
N VAL A 12 -5.39 -4.73 7.44
CA VAL A 12 -3.95 -4.83 7.76
C VAL A 12 -3.51 -6.29 7.87
N THR A 13 -4.27 -7.15 8.55
CA THR A 13 -3.93 -8.57 8.66
C THR A 13 -4.00 -9.29 7.32
N ALA A 14 -4.98 -8.99 6.47
CA ALA A 14 -5.07 -9.53 5.11
C ALA A 14 -3.85 -9.15 4.25
N ILE A 15 -3.45 -7.87 4.27
CA ILE A 15 -2.28 -7.36 3.55
C ILE A 15 -1.00 -8.08 3.99
N VAL A 16 -0.76 -8.20 5.31
CA VAL A 16 0.44 -8.85 5.83
C VAL A 16 0.46 -10.34 5.46
N ARG A 17 -0.68 -11.04 5.57
CA ARG A 17 -0.79 -12.45 5.16
C ARG A 17 -0.44 -12.64 3.70
N ARG A 18 -1.04 -11.85 2.80
CA ARG A 18 -0.75 -11.91 1.37
C ARG A 18 0.72 -11.59 1.09
N PHE A 19 1.26 -10.53 1.70
CA PHE A 19 2.65 -10.13 1.51
C PHE A 19 3.65 -11.21 1.94
N LEU A 20 3.37 -11.94 3.02
CA LEU A 20 4.23 -13.05 3.43
C LEU A 20 4.06 -14.26 2.52
N ALA A 21 2.83 -14.60 2.14
CA ALA A 21 2.55 -15.70 1.22
C ALA A 21 3.20 -15.50 -0.16
N GLN A 22 3.18 -14.28 -0.73
CA GLN A 22 3.82 -14.01 -2.03
C GLN A 22 5.37 -14.05 -1.99
N ASN A 23 5.94 -14.06 -0.78
CA ASN A 23 7.37 -14.20 -0.50
C ASN A 23 7.71 -15.56 0.14
N ASP A 24 6.84 -16.56 -0.02
CA ASP A 24 7.03 -17.93 0.47
C ASP A 24 7.35 -18.01 1.97
N HIS A 25 6.79 -17.09 2.75
CA HIS A 25 6.99 -16.99 4.19
C HIS A 25 5.70 -17.34 4.93
N PRO A 26 5.75 -18.18 5.98
CA PRO A 26 4.56 -18.48 6.78
C PRO A 26 4.01 -17.20 7.42
N ALA A 27 2.68 -17.11 7.48
CA ALA A 27 2.01 -16.05 8.20
C ALA A 27 2.17 -16.25 9.72
N PRO A 28 2.35 -15.16 10.50
CA PRO A 28 2.28 -15.21 11.96
C PRO A 28 0.89 -15.67 12.42
N GLY A 29 0.80 -16.07 13.69
CA GLY A 29 -0.48 -16.42 14.29
C GLY A 29 -1.48 -15.25 14.28
N GLU A 30 -2.77 -15.56 14.33
CA GLU A 30 -3.87 -14.57 14.35
C GLU A 30 -3.64 -13.47 15.40
N ALA A 31 -3.26 -13.85 16.63
CA ALA A 31 -3.02 -12.92 17.73
C ALA A 31 -1.87 -11.95 17.44
N GLU A 32 -0.81 -12.41 16.77
CA GLU A 32 0.34 -11.57 16.43
C GLU A 32 -0.01 -10.57 15.32
N LEU A 33 -0.75 -11.01 14.31
CA LEU A 33 -1.27 -10.16 13.24
C LEU A 33 -2.21 -9.08 13.78
N LEU A 34 -3.13 -9.45 14.68
CA LEU A 34 -4.03 -8.50 15.34
C LEU A 34 -3.26 -7.51 16.22
N ALA A 35 -2.22 -7.96 16.93
CA ALA A 35 -1.36 -7.09 17.73
C ALA A 35 -0.59 -6.10 16.85
N LEU A 36 -0.07 -6.53 15.70
CA LEU A 36 0.58 -5.65 14.72
C LEU A 36 -0.41 -4.58 14.21
N ALA A 37 -1.61 -5.01 13.82
CA ALA A 37 -2.64 -4.10 13.33
C ALA A 37 -3.10 -3.10 14.42
N GLY A 38 -3.21 -3.56 15.67
CA GLY A 38 -3.49 -2.71 16.83
C GLY A 38 -2.43 -1.63 17.02
N ARG A 39 -1.14 -2.00 17.04
CA ARG A 39 -0.04 -1.03 17.16
C ARG A 39 -0.01 -0.01 16.03
N LEU A 40 -0.34 -0.41 14.81
CA LEU A 40 -0.47 0.51 13.68
C LEU A 40 -1.65 1.48 13.88
N ARG A 41 -2.80 0.97 14.36
CA ARG A 41 -3.97 1.82 14.68
C ARG A 41 -3.65 2.83 15.77
N ASP A 42 -2.92 2.42 16.81
CA ASP A 42 -2.50 3.32 17.88
C ASP A 42 -1.64 4.47 17.32
N ILE A 43 -0.69 4.15 16.43
CA ILE A 43 0.15 5.15 15.76
C ILE A 43 -0.70 6.12 14.92
N VAL A 44 -1.66 5.60 14.15
CA VAL A 44 -2.58 6.42 13.35
C VAL A 44 -3.43 7.32 14.24
N THR A 45 -3.89 6.81 15.38
CA THR A 45 -4.72 7.55 16.34
C THR A 45 -3.92 8.65 17.06
N GLU A 46 -2.70 8.34 17.49
CA GLU A 46 -1.81 9.30 18.18
C GLU A 46 -1.38 10.45 17.28
N ARG A 47 -1.05 10.17 16.02
CA ARG A 47 -0.49 11.17 15.09
C ARG A 47 -1.55 11.88 14.26
N GLY A 48 -2.72 11.26 14.09
CA GLY A 48 -3.70 11.66 13.09
C GLY A 48 -3.26 11.29 11.66
N LEU A 49 -4.23 11.14 10.77
CA LEU A 49 -3.96 10.95 9.35
C LEU A 49 -3.57 12.28 8.68
N PRO A 50 -2.86 12.24 7.54
CA PRO A 50 -2.67 13.43 6.72
C PRO A 50 -4.01 14.10 6.39
N ARG A 51 -4.03 15.43 6.39
CA ARG A 51 -5.22 16.23 6.05
C ARG A 51 -5.73 15.86 4.65
N ALA A 52 -7.03 15.64 4.53
CA ALA A 52 -7.67 15.48 3.23
C ALA A 52 -7.60 16.77 2.39
N LEU A 53 -7.47 16.61 1.07
CA LEU A 53 -7.50 17.75 0.14
C LEU A 53 -8.92 18.25 -0.08
N GLY A 54 -9.08 19.57 -0.09
CA GLY A 54 -10.28 20.26 -0.54
C GLY A 54 -10.48 20.18 -2.06
N PRO A 55 -11.67 20.54 -2.59
CA PRO A 55 -12.10 20.28 -3.96
C PRO A 55 -11.21 20.77 -5.10
N GLU A 56 -10.34 21.75 -4.88
CA GLU A 56 -9.43 22.32 -5.89
C GLU A 56 -7.95 22.24 -5.48
N GLU A 57 -7.63 21.65 -4.32
CA GLU A 57 -6.25 21.59 -3.85
C GLU A 57 -5.47 20.53 -4.63
N PRO A 58 -4.31 20.86 -5.22
CA PRO A 58 -3.52 19.88 -5.97
C PRO A 58 -2.85 18.85 -5.08
N GLY A 59 -2.49 19.24 -3.84
CA GLY A 59 -1.63 18.48 -2.95
C GLY A 59 -0.21 18.33 -3.48
N GLU A 60 0.66 17.72 -2.68
CA GLU A 60 2.06 17.47 -3.06
C GLU A 60 2.42 16.02 -2.79
N PRO A 61 3.07 15.34 -3.75
CA PRO A 61 3.65 14.04 -3.50
C PRO A 61 4.66 14.13 -2.36
N GLY A 62 4.54 13.23 -1.40
CA GLY A 62 5.43 13.15 -0.27
C GLY A 62 5.24 11.84 0.47
N GLY A 63 5.91 11.71 1.60
CA GLY A 63 5.75 10.58 2.49
C GLY A 63 6.61 10.78 3.72
N LEU A 64 6.36 9.95 4.72
CA LEU A 64 7.12 10.00 5.95
C LEU A 64 8.61 9.73 5.67
N PRO A 65 9.52 10.67 6.00
CA PRO A 65 10.96 10.46 5.83
C PRO A 65 11.44 9.23 6.58
N GLU A 66 12.49 8.57 6.10
CA GLU A 66 12.99 7.34 6.73
C GLU A 66 13.35 7.51 8.22
N PRO A 67 13.99 8.62 8.67
CA PRO A 67 14.26 8.83 10.10
C PRO A 67 13.01 8.92 10.98
N GLU A 68 11.88 9.37 10.42
CA GLU A 68 10.60 9.42 11.13
C GLU A 68 9.84 8.09 11.01
N CYS A 69 9.97 7.41 9.87
CA CYS A 69 9.29 6.15 9.60
C CYS A 69 9.88 4.98 10.39
N ALA A 70 11.21 4.90 10.48
CA ALA A 70 11.91 3.78 11.10
C ALA A 70 11.45 3.49 12.56
N PRO A 71 11.37 4.47 13.49
CA PRO A 71 10.91 4.20 14.85
C PRO A 71 9.44 3.76 14.90
N LEU A 72 8.57 4.32 14.05
CA LEU A 72 7.16 3.90 13.99
C LEU A 72 7.03 2.48 13.44
N ALA A 73 7.76 2.17 12.37
CA ALA A 73 7.79 0.85 11.78
C ALA A 73 8.30 -0.22 12.76
N ALA A 74 9.35 0.08 13.53
CA ALA A 74 9.85 -0.81 14.57
C ALA A 74 8.81 -1.04 15.68
N ARG A 75 8.08 0.01 16.07
CA ARG A 75 6.98 -0.11 17.04
C ARG A 75 5.84 -0.99 16.50
N VAL A 76 5.45 -0.85 15.23
CA VAL A 76 4.45 -1.71 14.59
C VAL A 76 4.94 -3.16 14.50
N ALA A 77 6.17 -3.38 14.03
CA ALA A 77 6.74 -4.70 13.85
C ALA A 77 6.87 -5.45 15.19
N GLY A 78 7.30 -4.76 16.25
CA GLY A 78 7.65 -5.38 17.52
C GLY A 78 9.08 -5.95 17.51
N SER A 79 9.62 -6.23 18.71
CA SER A 79 11.03 -6.58 18.90
C SER A 79 11.46 -7.94 18.35
N ALA A 80 10.51 -8.86 18.14
CA ALA A 80 10.76 -10.21 17.65
C ALA A 80 10.38 -10.41 16.17
N ALA A 81 10.12 -9.33 15.43
CA ALA A 81 9.68 -9.41 14.05
C ALA A 81 10.76 -9.97 13.11
N SER A 82 10.34 -10.82 12.17
CA SER A 82 11.19 -11.20 11.04
C SER A 82 11.49 -9.99 10.14
N PRO A 83 12.57 -10.01 9.33
CA PRO A 83 12.87 -8.92 8.39
C PRO A 83 11.72 -8.59 7.43
N LEU A 84 10.95 -9.59 6.98
CA LEU A 84 9.78 -9.36 6.11
C LEU A 84 8.62 -8.71 6.86
N VAL A 85 8.36 -9.09 8.12
CA VAL A 85 7.34 -8.43 8.94
C VAL A 85 7.73 -6.98 9.22
N ALA A 86 9.01 -6.71 9.50
CA ALA A 86 9.52 -5.36 9.66
C ALA A 86 9.36 -4.52 8.39
N GLU A 87 9.62 -5.09 7.21
CA GLU A 87 9.42 -4.42 5.93
C GLU A 87 7.93 -4.15 5.63
N ALA A 88 7.05 -5.12 5.90
CA ALA A 88 5.61 -4.93 5.78
C ALA A 88 5.11 -3.80 6.69
N ALA A 89 5.56 -3.78 7.95
CA ALA A 89 5.26 -2.74 8.91
C ALA A 89 5.72 -1.36 8.42
N ARG A 90 6.93 -1.27 7.89
CA ARG A 90 7.48 -0.03 7.31
C ARG A 90 6.63 0.50 6.17
N GLN A 91 6.22 -0.37 5.24
CA GLN A 91 5.38 0.03 4.12
C GLN A 91 3.96 0.41 4.55
N LEU A 92 3.38 -0.29 5.54
CA LEU A 92 2.08 0.05 6.11
C LEU A 92 2.09 1.43 6.79
N VAL A 93 3.14 1.73 7.56
CA VAL A 93 3.33 3.06 8.17
C VAL A 93 3.40 4.12 7.09
N LYS A 94 4.23 3.93 6.05
CA LYS A 94 4.31 4.88 4.93
C LYS A 94 2.97 5.08 4.24
N ALA A 95 2.22 4.01 3.99
CA ALA A 95 0.90 4.10 3.37
C ALA A 95 -0.08 4.92 4.22
N CYS A 96 -0.09 4.74 5.55
CA CYS A 96 -0.97 5.48 6.46
C CYS A 96 -0.67 7.00 6.47
N PHE A 97 0.59 7.38 6.27
CA PHE A 97 1.04 8.77 6.35
C PHE A 97 1.40 9.39 4.99
N GLN A 98 0.98 8.76 3.89
CA GLN A 98 1.19 9.32 2.57
C GLN A 98 0.12 10.37 2.27
N PRO A 99 0.50 11.65 2.04
CA PRO A 99 -0.45 12.72 1.77
C PRO A 99 -1.15 12.51 0.43
N GLU A 100 -2.38 13.01 0.32
CA GLU A 100 -3.10 13.05 -0.94
C GLU A 100 -2.44 14.03 -1.93
N PHE A 101 -2.54 13.69 -3.21
CA PHE A 101 -2.23 14.57 -4.32
C PHE A 101 -3.04 14.15 -5.55
N ARG A 102 -3.29 15.09 -6.45
CA ARG A 102 -4.21 14.89 -7.58
C ARG A 102 -3.54 14.81 -8.94
N ILE A 103 -2.29 15.21 -9.03
CA ILE A 103 -1.57 15.20 -10.29
C ILE A 103 -0.74 13.92 -10.35
N CYS A 104 -1.15 13.00 -11.23
CA CYS A 104 -0.31 11.85 -11.57
C CYS A 104 0.90 12.31 -12.38
N ARG A 105 2.06 11.71 -12.11
CA ARG A 105 3.28 11.94 -12.90
C ARG A 105 3.48 10.91 -14.02
N ASP A 106 2.47 10.09 -14.28
CA ASP A 106 2.50 8.99 -15.27
C ASP A 106 3.72 8.07 -15.24
N SER A 107 4.38 8.00 -14.08
CA SER A 107 5.65 7.31 -13.93
C SER A 107 5.60 5.79 -14.20
N TYR A 108 4.40 5.19 -14.25
CA TYR A 108 4.19 3.78 -14.64
C TYR A 108 4.25 3.55 -16.15
N ARG A 109 4.23 4.61 -16.96
CA ARG A 109 4.38 4.60 -18.42
C ARG A 109 5.81 4.88 -18.87
N GLU A 110 6.71 5.21 -17.94
CA GLU A 110 8.08 5.62 -18.25
C GLU A 110 9.02 4.41 -18.21
N PRO A 111 9.51 3.92 -19.37
CA PRO A 111 10.51 2.86 -19.40
C PRO A 111 11.84 3.37 -18.86
N GLY A 112 12.58 2.49 -18.18
CA GLY A 112 13.97 2.70 -17.83
C GLY A 112 14.90 2.65 -19.05
N ARG A 113 16.20 2.84 -18.81
CA ARG A 113 17.24 2.75 -19.86
C ARG A 113 17.32 1.37 -20.52
N ASP A 114 16.86 0.34 -19.82
CA ASP A 114 16.74 -1.05 -20.26
C ASP A 114 15.44 -1.33 -21.02
N GLY A 115 14.61 -0.31 -21.27
CA GLY A 115 13.31 -0.46 -21.93
C GLY A 115 12.21 -1.03 -21.03
N LEU A 116 12.50 -1.31 -19.75
CA LEU A 116 11.56 -1.93 -18.83
C LEU A 116 11.01 -0.93 -17.81
N CYS A 117 9.75 -1.07 -17.42
CA CYS A 117 9.23 -0.34 -16.27
C CYS A 117 9.56 -1.10 -14.98
N ARG A 118 10.44 -0.53 -14.13
CA ARG A 118 10.75 -1.12 -12.81
C ARG A 118 9.52 -1.32 -11.91
N ARG A 119 8.44 -0.57 -12.16
CA ARG A 119 7.17 -0.65 -11.41
C ARG A 119 6.29 -1.82 -11.84
N GLN A 120 6.63 -2.48 -12.95
CA GLN A 120 5.92 -3.61 -13.56
C GLN A 120 6.72 -4.92 -13.46
N GLN A 121 7.93 -4.90 -12.87
CA GLN A 121 8.75 -6.09 -12.66
C GLN A 121 8.20 -6.93 -11.49
N VAL A 122 7.96 -8.22 -11.72
CA VAL A 122 7.38 -9.15 -10.74
C VAL A 122 8.18 -9.14 -9.43
N GLU A 123 9.50 -9.22 -9.51
CA GLU A 123 10.39 -9.29 -8.34
C GLU A 123 10.32 -8.01 -7.51
N ARG A 124 10.21 -6.85 -8.17
CA ARG A 124 10.06 -5.55 -7.51
C ARG A 124 8.70 -5.40 -6.84
N VAL A 125 7.69 -6.05 -7.39
CA VAL A 125 6.32 -5.97 -6.87
C VAL A 125 6.12 -6.95 -5.73
N ARG A 126 6.75 -8.13 -5.77
CA ARG A 126 6.79 -9.08 -4.65
C ARG A 126 7.37 -8.49 -3.37
N SER A 127 8.30 -7.55 -3.47
CA SER A 127 8.82 -6.85 -2.30
C SER A 127 7.90 -5.75 -1.75
N ARG A 128 6.69 -5.57 -2.30
CA ARG A 128 5.75 -4.53 -1.86
C ARG A 128 4.43 -5.10 -1.35
N ILE A 129 3.90 -4.48 -0.30
CA ILE A 129 2.54 -4.73 0.17
C ILE A 129 1.51 -4.15 -0.80
N SER A 130 1.82 -3.06 -1.50
CA SER A 130 0.84 -2.41 -2.37
C SER A 130 0.69 -3.11 -3.73
N GLY A 131 1.56 -4.06 -4.06
CA GLY A 131 1.73 -4.47 -5.45
C GLY A 131 2.42 -3.37 -6.27
N ALA A 132 1.86 -3.03 -7.44
CA ALA A 132 2.43 -2.02 -8.31
C ALA A 132 2.52 -0.65 -7.60
N HIS A 133 3.49 0.17 -8.02
CA HIS A 133 3.71 1.49 -7.39
C HIS A 133 2.53 2.44 -7.53
N CYS A 134 1.71 2.24 -8.56
CA CYS A 134 0.48 3.03 -8.72
C CYS A 134 -0.61 2.66 -7.72
N ILE A 135 -0.61 1.47 -7.13
CA ILE A 135 -1.67 1.13 -6.16
C ILE A 135 -1.45 1.88 -4.84
N ASP A 136 -0.19 2.11 -4.49
CA ASP A 136 0.24 2.95 -3.36
C ASP A 136 -0.10 4.43 -3.57
N CYS A 137 -0.25 4.86 -4.82
CA CYS A 137 -0.42 6.26 -5.18
C CYS A 137 -1.83 6.77 -4.78
N PRO A 138 -1.92 7.78 -3.89
CA PRO A 138 -3.18 8.40 -3.47
C PRO A 138 -4.07 8.89 -4.62
N HIS A 139 -3.47 9.30 -5.75
CA HIS A 139 -4.21 9.75 -6.93
C HIS A 139 -5.22 8.71 -7.44
N TRP A 140 -4.91 7.41 -7.32
CA TRP A 140 -5.74 6.34 -7.88
C TRP A 140 -6.77 5.77 -6.89
N VAL A 141 -6.91 6.36 -5.70
CA VAL A 141 -7.86 5.89 -4.67
C VAL A 141 -9.30 5.89 -5.18
N ALA A 142 -9.65 6.85 -6.03
CA ALA A 142 -10.99 7.00 -6.61
C ALA A 142 -11.26 6.04 -7.79
N LEU A 143 -10.26 5.33 -8.31
CA LEU A 143 -10.48 4.38 -9.39
C LEU A 143 -11.05 3.06 -8.87
N GLU A 144 -12.12 2.61 -9.52
CA GLU A 144 -12.66 1.26 -9.37
C GLU A 144 -11.70 0.19 -9.89
N ALA A 145 -11.87 -1.05 -9.41
CA ALA A 145 -10.93 -2.15 -9.70
C ALA A 145 -10.72 -2.39 -11.20
N PRO A 146 -11.80 -2.51 -12.01
CA PRO A 146 -11.65 -2.75 -13.44
C PRO A 146 -10.97 -1.58 -14.15
N ALA A 147 -11.32 -0.33 -13.80
CA ALA A 147 -10.73 0.85 -14.42
C ALA A 147 -9.22 0.97 -14.15
N HIS A 148 -8.78 0.65 -12.93
CA HIS A 148 -7.35 0.64 -12.61
C HIS A 148 -6.62 -0.52 -13.33
N ALA A 149 -7.23 -1.70 -13.37
CA ALA A 149 -6.70 -2.85 -14.10
C ALA A 149 -6.52 -2.54 -15.60
N ASP A 150 -7.53 -1.95 -16.24
CA ASP A 150 -7.50 -1.57 -17.65
C ASP A 150 -6.40 -0.55 -17.92
N LEU A 151 -6.28 0.47 -17.08
CA LEU A 151 -5.26 1.51 -17.21
C LEU A 151 -3.84 0.95 -17.07
N LEU A 152 -3.60 0.07 -16.09
CA LEU A 152 -2.31 -0.61 -15.93
C LEU A 152 -2.01 -1.53 -17.10
N GLY A 153 -3.00 -2.31 -17.55
CA GLY A 153 -2.85 -3.23 -18.69
C GLY A 153 -2.58 -2.53 -20.02
N GLN A 154 -3.20 -1.36 -20.26
CA GLN A 154 -2.94 -0.51 -21.43
C GLN A 154 -1.55 0.16 -21.39
N SER A 155 -1.03 0.35 -20.18
CA SER A 155 0.25 1.04 -19.93
C SER A 155 1.40 0.06 -19.70
N TRP A 156 1.17 -1.22 -19.93
CA TRP A 156 2.16 -2.27 -19.74
C TRP A 156 3.24 -2.15 -20.81
N ILE A 157 4.51 -2.07 -20.38
CA ILE A 157 5.66 -1.87 -21.26
C ILE A 157 6.27 -3.22 -21.69
N GLY A 158 6.12 -4.25 -20.84
CA GLY A 158 6.65 -5.59 -21.10
C GLY A 158 5.66 -6.52 -21.82
N ASP A 159 5.88 -7.83 -21.69
CA ASP A 159 4.94 -8.83 -22.17
C ASP A 159 3.64 -8.73 -21.35
N ARG A 160 2.51 -8.50 -22.04
CA ARG A 160 1.19 -8.39 -21.42
C ARG A 160 0.79 -9.68 -20.69
N ARG A 161 1.34 -10.84 -21.09
CA ARG A 161 1.11 -12.11 -20.40
C ARG A 161 1.60 -12.10 -18.96
N ASP A 162 2.65 -11.34 -18.65
CA ASP A 162 3.14 -11.18 -17.27
C ASP A 162 2.11 -10.47 -16.40
N TRP A 163 1.47 -9.42 -16.94
CA TRP A 163 0.36 -8.75 -16.27
C TRP A 163 -0.82 -9.70 -16.06
N GLU A 164 -1.22 -10.45 -17.08
CA GLU A 164 -2.38 -11.33 -17.02
C GLU A 164 -2.18 -12.47 -16.01
N GLN A 165 -0.99 -13.07 -15.98
CA GLN A 165 -0.65 -14.17 -15.06
C GLN A 165 -0.45 -13.72 -13.61
N HIS A 166 -0.04 -12.47 -13.40
CA HIS A 166 0.31 -11.96 -12.07
C HIS A 166 -0.53 -10.75 -11.64
N SER A 167 -1.70 -10.54 -12.24
CA SER A 167 -2.56 -9.36 -11.98
C SER A 167 -2.87 -9.14 -10.50
N ALA A 168 -3.14 -10.21 -9.74
CA ALA A 168 -3.39 -10.14 -8.29
C ALA A 168 -2.18 -9.65 -7.47
N LEU A 169 -0.95 -9.88 -7.96
CA LEU A 169 0.27 -9.38 -7.35
C LEU A 169 0.44 -7.88 -7.64
N PHE A 170 0.09 -7.44 -8.85
CA PHE A 170 0.21 -6.04 -9.27
C PHE A 170 -0.91 -5.14 -8.75
N LEU A 171 -2.13 -5.68 -8.58
CA LEU A 171 -3.33 -4.95 -8.18
C LEU A 171 -4.03 -5.64 -6.99
N PRO A 172 -3.41 -5.65 -5.80
CA PRO A 172 -3.99 -6.33 -4.65
C PRO A 172 -5.20 -5.58 -4.07
N GLU A 173 -6.33 -6.28 -3.95
CA GLU A 173 -7.58 -5.68 -3.51
C GLU A 173 -7.58 -5.26 -2.04
N ASP A 174 -6.91 -6.03 -1.17
CA ASP A 174 -6.81 -5.72 0.25
C ASP A 174 -6.14 -4.35 0.51
N PHE A 175 -5.07 -4.05 -0.21
CA PHE A 175 -4.34 -2.80 -0.09
C PHE A 175 -5.13 -1.64 -0.68
N ARG A 176 -5.86 -1.85 -1.79
CA ARG A 176 -6.78 -0.84 -2.34
C ARG A 176 -7.89 -0.51 -1.36
N ALA A 177 -8.44 -1.53 -0.70
CA ALA A 177 -9.44 -1.34 0.34
C ALA A 177 -8.85 -0.55 1.53
N LEU A 178 -7.61 -0.82 1.96
CA LEU A 178 -6.91 0.00 2.96
C LEU A 178 -6.75 1.46 2.49
N ARG A 179 -6.34 1.70 1.25
CA ARG A 179 -6.19 3.07 0.71
C ARG A 179 -7.51 3.83 0.69
N ARG A 180 -8.61 3.20 0.28
CA ARG A 180 -9.96 3.78 0.33
C ARG A 180 -10.40 4.06 1.77
N TRP A 181 -10.08 3.15 2.69
CA TRP A 181 -10.36 3.32 4.10
C TRP A 181 -9.64 4.54 4.68
N LEU A 182 -8.32 4.66 4.44
CA LEU A 182 -7.50 5.79 4.92
C LEU A 182 -8.03 7.13 4.38
N HIS A 183 -8.37 7.17 3.09
CA HIS A 183 -8.95 8.34 2.44
C HIS A 183 -10.32 8.74 3.04
N ALA A 184 -11.17 7.75 3.34
CA ALA A 184 -12.45 8.01 4.01
C ALA A 184 -12.29 8.45 5.47
N ALA A 185 -11.29 7.89 6.18
CA ALA A 185 -11.00 8.22 7.56
C ALA A 185 -10.44 9.65 7.73
N ALA A 186 -9.59 10.11 6.81
CA ALA A 186 -9.02 11.47 6.82
C ALA A 186 -10.04 12.61 6.58
N ARG A 187 -11.29 12.28 6.23
CA ARG A 187 -12.39 13.23 5.97
C ARG A 187 -13.44 13.29 7.08
N ARG A 188 -13.23 12.58 8.18
CA ARG A 188 -14.09 12.61 9.36
C ARG A 188 -13.56 13.61 10.36
#